data_AF-A0A7M7NNK6-F1
#
_entry.id   AF-A0A7M7NNK6-F1
#
_cell.length_a   1.000
_cell.length_b   1.000
_cell.length_c   1.000
_cell.angle_alpha   90.00
_cell.angle_beta   90.00
_cell.angle_gamma   90.00
#
_symmetry.space_group_name_H-M   'P 1'
#
loop_
_entity.id
_entity.type
_entity.pdbx_description
1 polymer ?
#
loop_
_entity_poly.entity_id
_entity_poly.type
_entity_poly.pdbx_seq_one_letter_code
_entity_poly.pdbx_strand_id
1 'polypeptide(L)'
;MLKIQIHMNLAICTALGQIIFLTLAEATENRALCKGVTVTLHYLFTSALAWTMIEGVSLYRTTAVGSKALRIGWLSLIAYGGSFVVVGVSFGVLFDTYGTSAFCWLHVGDNSIYIFAGCVYATEMFSVTVLWFVMRTFRSLKANKKKDEIDKIKATARALCILLPILGLTWIAGTITSFTQSDAVICFQYIFIICFSLQGVSILVFHCLLVPDVKTALKLRLGRRVADSTWASSKSSKSTATSNF
;
A
#
# COMPACT_ATOMS: atom_id res chain seq x y z
N MET A 1 -2.25 7.11 15.58
CA MET A 1 -2.58 8.12 14.56
C MET A 1 -1.57 8.15 13.42
N LEU A 2 -0.27 8.44 13.64
CA LEU A 2 0.73 8.52 12.56
C LEU A 2 0.79 7.30 11.63
N LYS A 3 0.85 6.07 12.17
CA LYS A 3 0.90 4.85 11.36
C LYS A 3 -0.28 4.72 10.39
N ILE A 4 -1.48 5.08 10.84
CA ILE A 4 -2.69 5.04 10.00
C ILE A 4 -2.55 6.04 8.83
N GLN A 5 -2.03 7.24 9.11
CA GLN A 5 -1.81 8.24 8.06
C GLN A 5 -0.78 7.77 7.03
N ILE A 6 0.31 7.12 7.44
CA ILE A 6 1.31 6.56 6.52
C ILE A 6 0.66 5.51 5.60
N HIS A 7 -0.04 4.53 6.16
CA HIS A 7 -0.72 3.50 5.37
C HIS A 7 -1.81 4.07 4.46
N MET A 8 -2.54 5.10 4.90
CA MET A 8 -3.54 5.77 4.06
C MET A 8 -2.89 6.43 2.85
N ASN A 9 -1.81 7.19 3.03
CA ASN A 9 -1.13 7.83 1.90
C ASN A 9 -0.55 6.79 0.94
N LEU A 10 0.08 5.73 1.46
CA LEU A 10 0.56 4.60 0.65
C LEU A 10 -0.57 3.96 -0.17
N ALA A 11 -1.71 3.67 0.48
CA ALA A 11 -2.86 3.05 -0.15
C ALA A 11 -3.49 3.96 -1.22
N ILE A 12 -3.61 5.26 -0.94
CA ILE A 12 -4.16 6.24 -1.88
C ILE A 12 -3.27 6.36 -3.11
N CYS A 13 -1.96 6.54 -2.94
CA CYS A 13 -1.02 6.64 -4.07
C CYS A 13 -1.07 5.38 -4.95
N THR A 14 -1.07 4.20 -4.32
CA THR A 14 -1.14 2.93 -5.04
C THR A 14 -2.48 2.76 -5.75
N ALA A 15 -3.61 3.00 -5.08
CA ALA A 15 -4.94 2.86 -5.66
C ALA A 15 -5.17 3.83 -6.83
N LEU A 16 -4.81 5.11 -6.67
CA LEU A 16 -4.94 6.09 -7.74
C LEU A 16 -4.07 5.72 -8.93
N GLY A 17 -2.82 5.32 -8.70
CA GLY A 17 -1.93 4.91 -9.79
C GLY A 17 -2.48 3.68 -10.53
N GLN A 18 -3.04 2.71 -9.83
CA GLN A 18 -3.67 1.54 -10.46
C GLN A 18 -4.93 1.89 -11.25
N ILE A 19 -5.81 2.73 -10.70
CA ILE A 19 -7.02 3.17 -11.41
C ILE A 19 -6.62 3.90 -12.70
N ILE A 20 -5.65 4.80 -12.63
CA ILE A 20 -5.15 5.52 -13.81
C ILE A 20 -4.52 4.54 -14.81
N PHE A 21 -3.71 3.59 -14.35
CA PHE A 21 -3.09 2.61 -15.25
C PHE A 21 -4.16 1.78 -15.98
N LEU A 22 -5.15 1.26 -15.26
CA LEU A 22 -6.21 0.44 -15.85
C LEU A 22 -7.16 1.20 -16.78
N THR A 23 -7.36 2.51 -16.55
CA THR A 23 -8.32 3.31 -17.33
C THR A 23 -7.68 4.13 -18.44
N LEU A 24 -6.41 4.49 -18.32
CA LEU A 24 -5.74 5.46 -19.18
C LEU A 24 -4.45 4.95 -19.84
N ALA A 25 -3.99 3.72 -19.56
CA ALA A 25 -2.77 3.19 -20.20
C ALA A 25 -2.92 3.04 -21.73
N GLU A 26 -4.15 2.82 -22.22
CA GLU A 26 -4.43 2.64 -23.65
C GLU A 26 -4.82 3.95 -24.37
N ALA A 27 -4.87 5.08 -23.66
CA ALA A 27 -5.28 6.37 -24.22
C ALA A 27 -4.15 7.04 -25.06
N THR A 28 -3.69 6.36 -26.11
CA THR A 28 -2.52 6.75 -26.92
C THR A 28 -2.82 7.73 -28.05
N GLU A 29 -4.10 7.97 -28.37
CA GLU A 29 -4.52 8.87 -29.46
C GLU A 29 -4.02 10.31 -29.27
N ASN A 30 -4.00 10.79 -28.03
CA ASN A 30 -3.50 12.12 -27.69
C ASN A 30 -2.14 12.02 -26.99
N ARG A 31 -1.08 12.34 -27.72
CA ARG A 31 0.31 12.25 -27.21
C ARG A 31 0.57 13.12 -25.97
N ALA A 32 -0.08 14.28 -25.85
CA ALA A 32 0.06 15.14 -24.68
C ALA A 32 -0.64 14.52 -23.45
N LEU A 33 -1.83 13.94 -23.64
CA LEU A 33 -2.54 13.20 -22.60
C LEU A 33 -1.74 11.98 -22.14
N CYS A 34 -1.21 11.20 -23.09
CA CYS A 34 -0.40 10.02 -22.82
C CYS A 34 0.87 10.34 -22.01
N LYS A 35 1.55 11.45 -22.35
CA LYS A 35 2.67 12.00 -21.57
C LYS A 35 2.22 12.38 -20.15
N GLY A 36 1.12 13.09 -20.01
CA GLY A 36 0.57 13.48 -18.71
C GLY A 36 0.22 12.28 -17.82
N VAL A 37 -0.40 11.25 -18.39
CA VAL A 37 -0.69 9.98 -17.73
C VAL A 37 0.60 9.30 -17.26
N THR A 38 1.60 9.20 -18.14
CA THR A 38 2.90 8.57 -17.82
C THR A 38 3.59 9.29 -16.65
N VAL A 39 3.66 10.63 -16.68
CA VAL A 39 4.25 11.43 -15.58
C VAL A 39 3.47 11.26 -14.28
N THR A 40 2.14 11.27 -14.35
CA THR A 40 1.27 11.11 -13.19
C THR A 40 1.45 9.74 -12.54
N LEU A 41 1.46 8.68 -13.35
CA LEU A 41 1.70 7.32 -12.88
C LEU A 41 3.10 7.17 -12.26
N HIS A 42 4.12 7.72 -12.92
CA HIS A 42 5.49 7.69 -12.40
C HIS A 42 5.56 8.39 -11.04
N TYR A 43 4.93 9.56 -10.89
CA TYR A 43 4.88 10.27 -9.62
C TYR A 43 4.13 9.51 -8.51
N LEU A 44 2.96 8.94 -8.82
CA LEU A 44 2.16 8.21 -7.83
C LEU A 44 2.88 6.96 -7.33
N PHE A 45 3.50 6.20 -8.23
CA PHE A 45 4.23 4.98 -7.87
C PHE A 45 5.55 5.29 -7.16
N THR A 46 6.31 6.31 -7.59
CA THR A 46 7.50 6.76 -6.85
C THR A 46 7.13 7.31 -5.46
N SER A 47 5.96 7.95 -5.32
CA SER A 47 5.44 8.38 -4.01
C SER A 47 5.07 7.19 -3.13
N ALA A 48 4.46 6.16 -3.70
CA ALA A 48 4.16 4.92 -2.98
C ALA A 48 5.45 4.26 -2.46
N LEU A 49 6.50 4.17 -3.28
CA LEU A 49 7.82 3.66 -2.86
C LEU A 49 8.40 4.48 -1.70
N ALA A 50 8.33 5.81 -1.77
CA ALA A 50 8.81 6.68 -0.69
C ALA A 50 8.02 6.48 0.62
N TRP A 51 6.70 6.27 0.53
CA TRP A 51 5.87 5.95 1.70
C TRP A 51 6.21 4.59 2.31
N THR A 52 6.52 3.58 1.50
CA THR A 52 7.01 2.28 1.97
C THR A 52 8.33 2.41 2.74
N MET A 53 9.26 3.22 2.22
CA MET A 53 10.53 3.52 2.89
C MET A 53 10.30 4.18 4.26
N ILE A 54 9.40 5.17 4.32
CA ILE A 54 9.03 5.87 5.55
C ILE A 54 8.36 4.94 6.55
N GLU A 55 7.52 4.02 6.08
CA GLU A 55 6.91 2.98 6.91
C GLU A 55 8.00 2.12 7.57
N GLY A 56 8.98 1.65 6.80
CA GLY A 56 10.13 0.90 7.30
C GLY A 56 10.91 1.66 8.37
N VAL A 57 11.30 2.91 8.09
CA VAL A 57 12.02 3.77 9.06
C VAL A 57 11.20 3.99 10.33
N SER A 58 9.90 4.24 10.18
CA SER A 58 9.00 4.47 11.32
C SER A 58 8.85 3.22 12.19
N LEU A 59 8.80 2.05 11.56
CA LEU A 59 8.80 0.76 12.24
C LEU A 59 10.08 0.59 13.06
N TYR A 60 11.25 0.74 12.42
CA TYR A 60 12.56 0.59 13.08
C TYR A 60 12.75 1.55 14.26
N ARG A 61 12.46 2.85 14.08
CA ARG A 61 12.62 3.84 15.16
C ARG A 61 11.73 3.52 16.37
N THR A 62 10.52 3.00 16.13
CA THR A 62 9.58 2.68 17.20
C THR A 62 9.97 1.37 17.91
N THR A 63 10.40 0.35 17.16
CA THR A 63 10.64 -1.00 17.72
C THR A 63 12.06 -1.22 18.21
N ALA A 64 13.06 -0.69 17.51
CA ALA A 64 14.47 -0.92 17.81
C ALA A 64 15.08 0.18 18.68
N VAL A 65 14.72 1.44 18.44
CA VAL A 65 15.30 2.60 19.13
C VAL A 65 14.39 3.13 20.26
N GLY A 66 13.08 2.81 20.22
CA GLY A 66 12.11 3.36 21.17
C GLY A 66 11.92 4.89 21.05
N SER A 67 12.28 5.47 19.91
CA SER A 67 12.21 6.91 19.66
C SER A 67 10.78 7.40 19.41
N LYS A 68 10.52 8.68 19.73
CA LYS A 68 9.25 9.35 19.41
C LYS A 68 8.98 9.33 17.91
N ALA A 69 7.71 9.15 17.58
CA ALA A 69 7.20 9.16 16.20
C ALA A 69 7.48 10.51 15.51
N LEU A 70 7.86 10.50 14.24
CA LEU A 70 8.10 11.72 13.46
C LEU A 70 6.78 12.43 13.14
N ARG A 71 6.84 13.74 12.89
CA ARG A 71 5.64 14.49 12.48
C ARG A 71 5.28 14.14 11.04
N ILE A 72 4.01 13.85 10.78
CA ILE A 72 3.53 13.46 9.45
C ILE A 72 3.84 14.53 8.39
N GLY A 73 3.77 15.82 8.71
CA GLY A 73 4.04 16.89 7.74
C GLY A 73 5.45 16.84 7.16
N TRP A 74 6.47 16.57 7.99
CA TRP A 74 7.85 16.40 7.53
C TRP A 74 8.02 15.13 6.69
N LEU A 75 7.35 14.05 7.08
CA LEU A 75 7.36 12.80 6.32
C LEU A 75 6.68 12.96 4.95
N SER A 76 5.55 13.65 4.90
CA SER A 76 4.84 13.97 3.65
C SER A 76 5.69 14.84 2.73
N LEU A 77 6.39 15.84 3.28
CA LEU A 77 7.30 16.68 2.50
C LEU A 77 8.45 15.87 1.89
N ILE A 78 9.04 14.95 2.66
CA ILE A 78 10.11 14.06 2.18
C ILE A 78 9.58 13.11 1.10
N ALA A 79 8.42 12.48 1.34
CA ALA A 79 7.83 11.53 0.40
C ALA A 79 7.49 12.21 -0.93
N TYR A 80 6.57 13.16 -0.90
CA TYR A 80 6.06 13.80 -2.10
C TYR A 80 7.08 14.72 -2.75
N GLY A 81 7.85 15.46 -1.95
CA GLY A 81 8.91 16.33 -2.47
C GLY A 81 10.04 15.52 -3.11
N GLY A 82 10.49 14.44 -2.47
CA GLY A 82 11.50 13.54 -3.04
C GLY A 82 11.03 12.92 -4.35
N SER A 83 9.80 12.40 -4.38
CA SER A 83 9.21 11.83 -5.60
C SER A 83 9.06 12.88 -6.71
N PHE A 84 8.69 14.12 -6.37
CA PHE A 84 8.60 15.22 -7.34
C PHE A 84 9.96 15.53 -7.96
N VAL A 85 11.03 15.58 -7.16
CA VAL A 85 12.39 15.81 -7.67
C VAL A 85 12.82 14.67 -8.60
N VAL A 86 12.64 13.41 -8.19
CA VAL A 86 13.00 12.25 -9.01
C VAL A 86 12.28 12.28 -10.36
N VAL A 87 10.96 12.48 -10.35
CA VAL A 87 10.14 12.49 -11.57
C VAL A 87 10.41 13.73 -12.41
N GLY A 88 10.57 14.90 -11.80
CA GLY A 88 10.86 16.15 -12.50
C GLY A 88 12.20 16.12 -13.23
N VAL A 89 13.25 15.63 -12.57
CA VAL A 89 14.57 15.42 -13.21
C VAL A 89 14.46 14.39 -14.33
N SER A 90 13.80 13.27 -14.06
CA SER A 90 13.63 12.21 -15.08
C SER A 90 12.88 12.73 -16.30
N PHE A 91 11.77 13.44 -16.10
CA PHE A 91 10.97 14.03 -17.17
C PHE A 91 11.74 15.11 -17.93
N GLY A 92 12.52 15.94 -17.25
CA GLY A 92 13.35 16.97 -17.89
C GLY A 92 14.45 16.38 -18.78
N VAL A 93 15.11 15.31 -18.32
CA VAL A 93 16.19 14.64 -19.07
C VAL A 93 15.64 13.79 -20.22
N LEU A 94 14.48 13.16 -20.03
CA LEU A 94 13.92 12.15 -20.92
C LEU A 94 12.60 12.60 -21.58
N PHE A 95 12.39 13.90 -21.73
CA PHE A 95 11.12 14.51 -22.14
C PHE A 95 10.48 13.88 -23.40
N ASP A 96 11.29 13.57 -24.41
CA ASP A 96 10.81 13.03 -25.68
C ASP A 96 10.43 11.54 -25.61
N THR A 97 11.03 10.83 -24.65
CA THR A 97 10.84 9.38 -24.43
C THR A 97 9.74 9.04 -23.44
N TYR A 98 9.18 10.05 -22.76
CA TYR A 98 8.00 9.85 -21.90
C TYR A 98 6.77 9.65 -22.78
N GLY A 99 6.10 8.51 -22.60
CA GLY A 99 4.90 8.11 -23.35
C GLY A 99 5.24 7.60 -24.76
N THR A 100 4.65 6.46 -25.13
CA THR A 100 4.83 5.84 -26.46
C THR A 100 3.53 5.82 -27.24
N SER A 101 3.61 5.51 -28.54
CA SER A 101 2.43 5.26 -29.37
C SER A 101 1.74 3.93 -29.05
N ALA A 102 2.38 3.03 -28.30
CA ALA A 102 1.84 1.72 -27.95
C ALA A 102 1.08 1.75 -26.61
N PHE A 103 1.66 2.37 -25.57
CA PHE A 103 1.06 2.50 -24.24
C PHE A 103 1.53 3.76 -23.51
N CYS A 104 0.66 4.30 -22.66
CA CYS A 104 0.90 5.47 -21.82
C CYS A 104 1.59 5.11 -20.50
N TRP A 105 2.75 4.47 -20.65
CA TRP A 105 3.63 4.09 -19.55
C TRP A 105 5.11 4.18 -19.94
N LEU A 106 6.00 4.09 -18.94
CA LEU A 106 7.45 4.06 -19.13
C LEU A 106 7.84 2.84 -19.98
N HIS A 107 8.65 3.07 -21.00
CA HIS A 107 8.97 2.09 -22.03
C HIS A 107 10.43 1.63 -21.93
N VAL A 108 10.65 0.33 -22.19
CA VAL A 108 11.96 -0.30 -22.09
C VAL A 108 12.87 0.10 -23.25
N GLY A 109 12.31 0.25 -24.45
CA GLY A 109 13.08 0.60 -25.65
C GLY A 109 13.75 1.97 -25.56
N ASP A 110 13.18 2.91 -24.81
CA ASP A 110 13.70 4.29 -24.71
C ASP A 110 14.48 4.53 -23.41
N ASN A 111 14.84 3.47 -22.69
CA ASN A 111 15.55 3.48 -21.40
C ASN A 111 14.86 4.25 -20.25
N SER A 112 13.68 4.83 -20.45
CA SER A 112 13.00 5.65 -19.44
C SER A 112 12.58 4.84 -18.23
N ILE A 113 12.28 3.55 -18.42
CA ILE A 113 11.95 2.64 -17.33
C ILE A 113 13.11 2.36 -16.36
N TYR A 114 14.38 2.48 -16.79
CA TYR A 114 15.52 2.11 -15.94
C TYR A 114 15.65 3.00 -14.71
N ILE A 115 15.28 4.29 -14.83
CA ILE A 115 15.27 5.21 -13.68
C ILE A 115 14.26 4.72 -12.64
N PHE A 116 13.04 4.42 -13.08
CA PHE A 116 11.99 3.93 -12.19
C PHE A 116 12.35 2.55 -11.59
N ALA A 117 12.85 1.63 -12.41
CA ALA A 117 13.30 0.32 -11.96
C ALA A 117 14.42 0.43 -10.92
N GLY A 118 15.39 1.33 -11.12
CA GLY A 118 16.43 1.63 -10.15
C GLY A 118 15.86 2.09 -8.80
N CYS A 119 14.88 3.00 -8.82
CA CYS A 119 14.17 3.45 -7.62
C CYS A 119 13.43 2.31 -6.90
N VAL A 120 12.79 1.40 -7.65
CA VAL A 120 12.15 0.19 -7.12
C VAL A 120 13.19 -0.67 -6.39
N TYR A 121 14.26 -1.09 -7.08
CA TYR A 121 15.25 -1.99 -6.49
C TYR A 121 15.94 -1.37 -5.26
N ALA A 122 16.27 -0.08 -5.30
CA ALA A 122 16.88 0.62 -4.16
C ALA A 122 15.93 0.64 -2.94
N THR A 123 14.66 0.94 -3.15
CA THR A 123 13.64 0.97 -2.09
C THR A 123 13.42 -0.41 -1.49
N GLU A 124 13.42 -1.45 -2.32
CA GLU A 124 13.26 -2.83 -1.88
C GLU A 124 14.44 -3.33 -1.04
N MET A 125 15.66 -3.09 -1.50
CA MET A 125 16.87 -3.44 -0.76
C MET A 125 16.91 -2.76 0.61
N PHE A 126 16.52 -1.49 0.66
CA PHE A 126 16.39 -0.77 1.93
C PHE A 126 15.33 -1.38 2.84
N SER A 127 14.14 -1.68 2.30
CA SER A 127 13.03 -2.23 3.06
C SER A 127 13.37 -3.60 3.66
N VAL A 128 14.01 -4.49 2.89
CA VAL A 128 14.50 -5.79 3.38
C VAL A 128 15.54 -5.62 4.49
N THR A 129 16.46 -4.66 4.33
CA THR A 129 17.51 -4.39 5.34
C THR A 129 16.89 -3.95 6.66
N VAL A 130 15.97 -2.99 6.62
CA VAL A 130 15.25 -2.50 7.80
C VAL A 130 14.48 -3.63 8.48
N LEU A 131 13.79 -4.44 7.68
CA LEU A 131 13.02 -5.59 8.15
C LEU A 131 13.89 -6.60 8.92
N TRP A 132 15.07 -6.90 8.37
CA TRP A 132 16.06 -7.76 9.01
C TRP A 132 16.52 -7.22 10.37
N PHE A 133 16.84 -5.93 10.45
CA PHE A 133 17.20 -5.29 11.72
C PHE A 133 16.07 -5.31 12.75
N VAL A 134 14.83 -5.03 12.33
CA VAL A 134 13.65 -5.08 13.20
C VAL A 134 13.44 -6.48 13.76
N MET A 135 13.54 -7.52 12.91
CA MET A 135 13.44 -8.92 13.35
C MET A 135 14.52 -9.27 14.37
N ARG A 136 15.76 -8.86 14.11
CA ARG A 136 16.89 -9.09 15.02
C ARG A 136 16.63 -8.46 16.39
N THR A 137 16.20 -7.20 16.42
CA THR A 137 15.90 -6.50 17.67
C THR A 137 14.69 -7.12 18.38
N PHE A 138 13.64 -7.47 17.64
CA PHE A 138 12.44 -8.10 18.20
C PHE A 138 12.74 -9.45 18.87
N ARG A 139 13.65 -10.26 18.29
CA ARG A 139 14.16 -11.51 18.88
C ARG A 139 15.03 -11.27 20.12
N SER A 140 15.68 -10.11 20.22
CA SER A 140 16.57 -9.75 21.34
C SER A 140 15.82 -9.26 22.59
N LEU A 141 14.60 -8.72 22.45
CA LEU A 141 13.82 -8.15 23.57
C LEU A 141 13.43 -9.21 24.62
N LYS A 142 13.79 -8.99 25.90
CA LYS A 142 13.51 -9.92 27.03
C LYS A 142 12.03 -10.17 27.28
N ALA A 143 11.14 -9.18 27.09
CA ALA A 143 9.68 -9.37 27.16
C ALA A 143 9.18 -10.35 26.06
N ASN A 144 9.93 -10.43 24.96
CA ASN A 144 9.74 -11.41 23.91
C ASN A 144 10.33 -12.80 24.17
N LYS A 145 10.93 -13.02 25.34
CA LYS A 145 11.21 -14.37 25.83
C LYS A 145 10.07 -14.95 26.70
N LYS A 146 9.14 -14.11 27.21
CA LYS A 146 8.10 -14.51 28.19
C LYS A 146 6.70 -14.87 27.66
N LYS A 147 6.08 -14.12 26.71
CA LYS A 147 4.85 -14.62 26.04
C LYS A 147 5.10 -15.89 25.22
N ASP A 148 4.05 -16.66 24.97
CA ASP A 148 4.08 -17.80 24.08
C ASP A 148 4.71 -17.43 22.72
N GLU A 149 5.59 -18.29 22.19
CA GLU A 149 6.30 -18.02 20.92
C GLU A 149 5.33 -17.76 19.78
N ILE A 150 4.20 -18.46 19.78
CA ILE A 150 3.19 -18.45 18.72
C ILE A 150 2.53 -17.08 18.59
N ASP A 151 2.25 -16.37 19.69
CA ASP A 151 1.60 -15.05 19.64
C ASP A 151 2.54 -13.93 19.19
N LYS A 152 3.84 -14.05 19.52
CA LYS A 152 4.86 -13.12 19.05
C LYS A 152 5.17 -13.32 17.59
N ILE A 153 5.26 -14.58 17.16
CA ILE A 153 5.44 -14.96 15.77
C ILE A 153 4.20 -14.52 14.98
N LYS A 154 2.97 -14.73 15.46
CA LYS A 154 1.75 -14.25 14.78
C LYS A 154 1.70 -12.74 14.63
N ALA A 155 1.99 -11.95 15.67
CA ALA A 155 1.94 -10.49 15.59
C ALA A 155 3.03 -9.93 14.65
N THR A 156 4.20 -10.56 14.65
CA THR A 156 5.38 -10.15 13.89
C THR A 156 5.26 -10.61 12.44
N ALA A 157 4.94 -11.88 12.19
CA ALA A 157 4.64 -12.44 10.87
C ALA A 157 3.46 -11.72 10.20
N ARG A 158 2.46 -11.26 10.94
CA ARG A 158 1.34 -10.51 10.35
C ARG A 158 1.74 -9.12 9.83
N ALA A 159 2.67 -8.45 10.50
CA ALA A 159 3.24 -7.19 10.03
C ALA A 159 4.31 -7.40 8.95
N LEU A 160 5.06 -8.50 9.02
CA LEU A 160 6.18 -8.85 8.14
C LEU A 160 5.76 -9.55 6.84
N CYS A 161 4.76 -10.42 6.84
CA CYS A 161 4.39 -11.25 5.68
C CYS A 161 3.44 -10.53 4.72
N ILE A 162 2.77 -9.46 5.14
CA ILE A 162 1.60 -8.95 4.41
C ILE A 162 1.82 -7.58 3.75
N LEU A 163 2.58 -6.66 4.36
CA LEU A 163 2.70 -5.28 3.81
C LEU A 163 4.00 -4.99 3.07
N LEU A 164 5.14 -5.50 3.54
CA LEU A 164 6.44 -5.15 2.98
C LEU A 164 6.87 -6.08 1.83
N PRO A 165 6.79 -7.43 1.95
CA PRO A 165 7.23 -8.32 0.87
C PRO A 165 6.24 -8.39 -0.28
N ILE A 166 4.93 -8.29 -0.03
CA ILE A 166 3.93 -8.32 -1.11
C ILE A 166 4.08 -7.07 -1.98
N LEU A 167 4.24 -5.89 -1.39
CA LEU A 167 4.43 -4.67 -2.15
C LEU A 167 5.72 -4.69 -2.97
N GLY A 168 6.81 -5.21 -2.39
CA GLY A 168 8.07 -5.36 -3.10
C GLY A 168 8.08 -6.39 -4.23
N LEU A 169 7.53 -7.57 -3.97
CA LEU A 169 7.37 -8.61 -4.99
C LEU A 169 6.50 -8.13 -6.15
N THR A 170 5.50 -7.31 -5.85
CA THR A 170 4.62 -6.75 -6.87
C THR A 170 5.36 -5.77 -7.78
N TRP A 171 6.17 -4.86 -7.22
CA TRP A 171 6.96 -3.93 -8.06
C TRP A 171 8.05 -4.65 -8.86
N ILE A 172 8.73 -5.64 -8.26
CA ILE A 172 9.73 -6.46 -8.95
C ILE A 172 9.09 -7.27 -10.08
N ALA A 173 7.91 -7.86 -9.85
CA ALA A 173 7.17 -8.54 -10.92
C ALA A 173 6.77 -7.57 -12.04
N GLY A 174 6.39 -6.33 -11.70
CA GLY A 174 6.06 -5.29 -12.66
C GLY A 174 7.24 -4.87 -13.53
N THR A 175 8.40 -4.63 -12.92
CA THR A 175 9.61 -4.27 -13.66
C THR A 175 10.07 -5.43 -14.54
N ILE A 176 10.10 -6.67 -14.01
CA ILE A 176 10.46 -7.87 -14.79
C ILE A 176 9.51 -8.07 -15.97
N THR A 177 8.21 -7.86 -15.77
CA THR A 177 7.22 -7.92 -16.85
C THR A 177 7.55 -6.95 -17.97
N SER A 178 7.95 -5.72 -17.63
CA SER A 178 8.33 -4.73 -18.63
C SER A 178 9.62 -5.11 -19.37
N PHE A 179 10.61 -5.68 -18.69
CA PHE A 179 11.90 -6.05 -19.28
C PHE A 179 11.90 -7.36 -20.06
N THR A 180 10.88 -8.20 -19.89
CA THR A 180 10.81 -9.52 -20.54
C THR A 180 10.03 -9.38 -21.85
N GLN A 181 10.51 -10.01 -22.94
CA GLN A 181 9.81 -10.08 -24.24
C GLN A 181 9.41 -11.52 -24.61
N SER A 182 9.48 -12.47 -23.67
CA SER A 182 9.14 -13.87 -23.88
C SER A 182 7.71 -14.19 -23.43
N ASP A 183 7.21 -15.38 -23.77
CA ASP A 183 5.89 -15.89 -23.34
C ASP A 183 5.70 -15.88 -21.81
N ALA A 184 6.79 -15.82 -21.04
CA ALA A 184 6.77 -15.69 -19.57
C ALA A 184 6.22 -14.34 -19.08
N VAL A 185 6.13 -13.31 -19.92
CA VAL A 185 5.51 -12.01 -19.61
C VAL A 185 4.10 -12.16 -19.08
N ILE A 186 3.32 -13.06 -19.70
CA ILE A 186 1.93 -13.32 -19.30
C ILE A 186 1.89 -13.86 -17.86
N CYS A 187 2.80 -14.76 -17.49
CA CYS A 187 2.90 -15.29 -16.13
C CYS A 187 3.21 -14.18 -15.11
N PHE A 188 4.16 -13.29 -15.42
CA PHE A 188 4.52 -12.18 -14.53
C PHE A 188 3.41 -11.13 -14.42
N GLN A 189 2.64 -10.88 -15.48
CA GLN A 189 1.43 -10.05 -15.44
C GLN A 189 0.36 -10.62 -14.51
N TYR A 190 0.09 -11.92 -14.57
CA TYR A 190 -0.86 -12.55 -13.65
C TYR A 190 -0.37 -12.48 -12.20
N ILE A 191 0.91 -12.76 -11.95
CA ILE A 191 1.50 -12.64 -10.62
C ILE A 191 1.35 -11.19 -10.11
N PHE A 192 1.67 -10.21 -10.95
CA PHE A 192 1.52 -8.79 -10.65
C PHE A 192 0.07 -8.44 -10.26
N ILE A 193 -0.91 -8.83 -11.07
CA ILE A 193 -2.33 -8.55 -10.83
C ILE A 193 -2.83 -9.23 -9.54
N ILE A 194 -2.45 -10.50 -9.33
CA ILE A 194 -2.84 -11.27 -8.15
C ILE A 194 -2.22 -10.65 -6.89
N CYS A 195 -0.92 -10.36 -6.90
CA CYS A 195 -0.23 -9.73 -5.78
C CYS A 195 -0.80 -8.34 -5.47
N PHE A 196 -1.11 -7.52 -6.49
CA PHE A 196 -1.78 -6.23 -6.31
C PHE A 196 -3.17 -6.36 -5.68
N SER A 197 -3.98 -7.30 -6.16
CA SER A 197 -5.33 -7.54 -5.65
C SER A 197 -5.28 -8.00 -4.19
N LEU A 198 -4.37 -8.91 -3.87
CA LEU A 198 -4.12 -9.38 -2.50
C LEU A 198 -3.59 -8.27 -1.60
N GLN A 199 -2.79 -7.34 -2.12
CA GLN A 199 -2.31 -6.19 -1.37
C GLN A 199 -3.47 -5.28 -0.94
N GLY A 200 -4.38 -4.93 -1.85
CA GLY A 200 -5.55 -4.11 -1.55
C GLY A 200 -6.49 -4.76 -0.51
N VAL A 201 -6.76 -6.05 -0.68
CA VAL A 201 -7.58 -6.84 0.27
C VAL A 201 -6.89 -6.92 1.64
N SER A 202 -5.58 -7.12 1.66
CA SER A 202 -4.80 -7.20 2.90
C SER A 202 -4.85 -5.90 3.69
N ILE A 203 -4.73 -4.74 3.03
CA ILE A 203 -4.84 -3.44 3.70
C ILE A 203 -6.22 -3.30 4.36
N LEU A 204 -7.30 -3.61 3.64
CA LEU A 204 -8.67 -3.53 4.17
C LEU A 204 -8.88 -4.48 5.36
N VAL A 205 -8.50 -5.73 5.21
CA VAL A 205 -8.73 -6.77 6.23
C VAL A 205 -7.89 -6.48 7.48
N PHE A 206 -6.60 -6.21 7.34
CA PHE A 206 -5.69 -6.10 8.48
C PHE A 206 -5.75 -4.73 9.17
N HIS A 207 -5.97 -3.64 8.44
CA HIS A 207 -5.94 -2.28 8.99
C HIS A 207 -7.31 -1.66 9.24
N CYS A 208 -8.37 -2.11 8.54
CA CYS A 208 -9.72 -1.62 8.79
C CYS A 208 -10.54 -2.63 9.61
N LEU A 209 -10.61 -3.90 9.20
CA LEU A 209 -11.56 -4.86 9.77
C LEU A 209 -11.05 -5.61 11.01
N LEU A 210 -9.76 -5.89 11.09
CA LEU A 210 -9.17 -6.70 12.17
C LEU A 210 -8.53 -5.88 13.30
N VAL A 211 -8.63 -4.55 13.25
CA VAL A 211 -8.25 -3.68 14.36
C VAL A 211 -9.19 -3.93 15.55
N PRO A 212 -8.67 -4.27 16.75
CA PRO A 212 -9.48 -4.55 17.93
C PRO A 212 -10.48 -3.43 18.25
N ASP A 213 -10.07 -2.17 18.06
CA ASP A 213 -10.90 -0.99 18.29
C ASP A 213 -12.07 -0.92 17.31
N VAL A 214 -11.85 -1.24 16.03
CA VAL A 214 -12.91 -1.28 15.01
C VAL A 214 -13.83 -2.48 15.24
N LYS A 215 -13.28 -3.65 15.58
CA LYS A 215 -14.09 -4.81 15.96
C LYS A 215 -14.97 -4.53 17.17
N THR A 216 -14.44 -3.82 18.17
CA THR A 216 -15.19 -3.44 19.37
C THR A 216 -16.26 -2.41 19.02
N ALA A 217 -15.94 -1.39 18.24
CA ALA A 217 -16.91 -0.41 17.75
C ALA A 217 -18.02 -1.04 16.87
N LEU A 218 -17.66 -1.98 16.00
CA LEU A 218 -18.60 -2.69 15.13
C LEU A 218 -19.50 -3.63 15.93
N LYS A 219 -18.95 -4.37 16.90
CA LYS A 219 -19.72 -5.18 17.85
C LYS A 219 -20.67 -4.34 18.69
N LEU A 220 -20.24 -3.16 19.15
CA LEU A 220 -21.09 -2.23 19.89
C LEU A 220 -22.21 -1.65 19.02
N ARG A 221 -21.95 -1.35 17.74
CA ARG A 221 -22.98 -0.87 16.79
C ARG A 221 -23.95 -1.98 16.36
N LEU A 222 -23.47 -3.19 16.12
CA LEU A 222 -24.29 -4.35 15.81
C LEU A 222 -25.16 -4.75 17.02
N GLY A 223 -24.59 -4.77 18.22
CA GLY A 223 -25.34 -4.99 19.46
C GLY A 223 -26.41 -3.94 19.72
N ARG A 224 -26.13 -2.66 19.44
CA ARG A 224 -27.13 -1.58 19.50
C ARG A 224 -28.24 -1.76 18.48
N ARG A 225 -27.91 -2.09 17.22
CA ARG A 225 -28.91 -2.35 16.17
C ARG A 225 -29.82 -3.54 16.51
N VAL A 226 -29.25 -4.60 17.10
CA VAL A 226 -30.02 -5.75 17.57
C VAL A 226 -30.91 -5.37 18.76
N ALA A 227 -30.42 -4.58 19.72
CA ALA A 227 -31.23 -4.10 20.83
C ALA A 227 -32.40 -3.20 20.35
N ASP A 228 -32.14 -2.30 19.42
CA ASP A 228 -33.13 -1.40 18.83
C ASP A 228 -34.18 -2.17 18.02
N SER A 229 -33.79 -3.20 17.26
CA SER A 229 -34.74 -4.06 16.54
C SER A 229 -35.60 -4.91 17.49
N THR A 230 -35.02 -5.38 18.61
CA THR A 230 -35.75 -6.18 19.61
C THR A 230 -36.76 -5.30 20.37
N TRP A 231 -36.38 -4.06 20.70
CA TRP A 231 -37.27 -3.07 21.31
C TRP A 231 -38.40 -2.63 20.38
N ALA A 232 -38.12 -2.41 19.09
CA ALA A 232 -39.13 -2.10 18.08
C ALA A 232 -40.14 -3.25 17.90
N SER A 233 -39.67 -4.50 17.86
CA SER A 233 -40.54 -5.68 17.78
C SER A 233 -41.39 -5.86 19.05
N SER A 234 -40.83 -5.58 20.23
CA SER A 234 -41.53 -5.61 21.51
C SER A 234 -42.65 -4.55 21.61
N LYS A 235 -42.42 -3.34 21.09
CA LYS A 235 -43.46 -2.29 21.02
C LYS A 235 -44.57 -2.65 20.03
N SER A 236 -44.23 -3.25 18.89
CA SER A 236 -45.21 -3.71 17.90
C SER A 236 -46.17 -4.76 18.47
N SER A 237 -45.67 -5.76 19.21
CA SER A 237 -46.53 -6.77 19.84
C SER A 237 -47.42 -6.23 20.97
N LYS A 238 -47.01 -5.19 21.69
CA LYS A 238 -47.85 -4.54 22.72
C LYS A 238 -48.97 -3.67 22.13
N SER A 239 -48.75 -3.09 20.95
CA SER A 239 -49.75 -2.28 20.23
C SER A 239 -50.88 -3.12 19.63
N THR A 240 -50.62 -4.36 19.22
CA THR A 240 -51.65 -5.26 18.66
C THR A 240 -52.52 -5.91 19.74
N ALA A 241 -52.02 -6.00 20.98
CA ALA A 241 -52.79 -6.57 22.10
C ALA A 241 -53.78 -5.58 22.75
N THR A 242 -53.70 -4.28 22.43
CA THR A 242 -54.53 -3.23 23.04
C THR A 242 -55.70 -2.75 22.18
N SER A 243 -55.92 -3.34 21.00
CA SER A 243 -57.02 -2.97 20.08
C SER A 243 -58.19 -3.97 20.05
N ASN A 244 -58.27 -4.92 20.98
CA ASN A 244 -59.34 -5.94 21.06
C ASN A 244 -60.20 -5.79 22.33
N PHE A 245 -60.63 -4.57 22.64
CA PHE A 245 -61.73 -4.29 23.56
C PHE A 245 -62.66 -3.25 22.95
#